data_AF-A0A5D0UJJ1-F1
#
_entry.id   AF-A0A5D0UJJ1-F1
#
_cell.length_a   1.000
_cell.length_b   1.000
_cell.length_c   1.000
_cell.angle_alpha   90.00
_cell.angle_beta   90.00
_cell.angle_gamma   90.00
#
_symmetry.space_group_name_H-M   'P 1'
#
loop_
_entity.id
_entity.type
_entity.pdbx_description
1 polymer ?
#
loop_
_entity_poly.entity_id
_entity_poly.type
_entity_poly.pdbx_seq_one_letter_code
_entity_poly.pdbx_strand_id
1 'polypeptide(L)'
;MSDVSTALGVRLYPDLVEQGGLAPALAEAAVRHQLDLGQVAAPDHGRARFTCAELTSDRGVVCVGLGSQARYFMIDLRVSGEVQARGDATDLLQVAQVADAWRAGITLAELTARFPFMEEMKRYPVAQAS
;
A
#
# COMPACT_ATOMS: atom_id res chain seq x y z
N MET A 1 -3.14 -26.63 -5.85
CA MET A 1 -2.99 -25.17 -5.98
C MET A 1 -3.54 -24.58 -4.69
N SER A 2 -2.78 -23.77 -3.95
CA SER A 2 -3.22 -23.24 -2.65
C SER A 2 -4.17 -22.05 -2.82
N ASP A 3 -4.94 -21.71 -1.78
CA ASP A 3 -5.82 -20.53 -1.77
C ASP A 3 -5.05 -19.23 -2.10
N VAL A 4 -3.81 -19.13 -1.62
CA VAL A 4 -2.88 -18.02 -1.88
C VAL A 4 -2.57 -17.92 -3.38
N SER A 5 -2.19 -19.04 -4.01
CA SER A 5 -1.88 -19.12 -5.44
C SER A 5 -3.07 -18.71 -6.32
N THR A 6 -4.28 -19.14 -5.95
CA THR A 6 -5.51 -18.79 -6.66
C THR A 6 -5.85 -17.31 -6.48
N ALA A 7 -5.69 -16.78 -5.26
CA ALA A 7 -6.00 -15.38 -4.94
C ALA A 7 -5.08 -14.39 -5.68
N LEU A 8 -3.78 -14.68 -5.68
CA LEU A 8 -2.75 -13.80 -6.26
C LEU A 8 -2.60 -13.99 -7.76
N GLY A 9 -2.94 -15.17 -8.29
CA GLY A 9 -2.60 -15.52 -9.66
C GLY A 9 -1.09 -15.71 -9.79
N VAL A 10 -0.63 -16.96 -9.67
CA VAL A 10 0.79 -17.36 -9.65
C VAL A 10 1.65 -16.70 -10.74
N ARG A 11 1.06 -16.37 -11.90
CA ARG A 11 1.77 -15.71 -13.00
C ARG A 11 2.09 -14.23 -12.76
N LEU A 12 1.28 -13.51 -11.99
CA LEU A 12 1.45 -12.08 -11.73
C LEU A 12 2.27 -11.80 -10.46
N TYR A 13 2.06 -12.61 -9.42
CA TYR A 13 2.72 -12.42 -8.12
C TYR A 13 3.31 -13.72 -7.53
N PRO A 14 4.25 -14.37 -8.24
CA PRO A 14 4.87 -15.61 -7.76
C PRO A 14 5.62 -15.42 -6.44
N ASP A 15 6.33 -14.29 -6.29
CA ASP A 15 7.04 -13.88 -5.08
C ASP A 15 6.11 -13.70 -3.86
N LEU A 16 4.95 -13.05 -4.05
CA LEU A 16 4.00 -12.88 -2.95
C LEU A 16 3.35 -14.21 -2.56
N VAL A 17 3.23 -15.16 -3.50
CA VAL A 17 2.73 -16.51 -3.19
C VAL A 17 3.71 -17.25 -2.28
N GLU A 18 5.01 -17.16 -2.56
CA GLU A 18 6.06 -17.78 -1.74
C GLU A 18 6.10 -17.20 -0.32
N GLN A 19 5.83 -15.89 -0.19
CA GLN A 19 5.79 -15.19 1.11
C GLN A 19 4.44 -15.30 1.82
N GLY A 20 3.43 -15.93 1.21
CA GLY A 20 2.11 -16.14 1.83
C GLY A 20 1.15 -14.95 1.76
N GLY A 21 1.45 -13.92 0.96
CA GLY A 21 0.59 -12.77 0.72
C GLY A 21 1.31 -11.42 0.78
N LEU A 22 0.58 -10.36 0.47
CA LEU A 22 1.11 -8.99 0.42
C LEU A 22 1.62 -8.47 1.78
N ALA A 23 0.87 -8.66 2.86
CA ALA A 23 1.27 -8.14 4.18
C ALA A 23 2.56 -8.80 4.71
N PRO A 24 2.72 -10.15 4.70
CA PRO A 24 4.00 -10.79 5.03
C PRO A 24 5.16 -10.33 4.14
N ALA A 25 4.91 -10.16 2.83
CA ALA A 25 5.92 -9.68 1.89
C ALA A 25 6.42 -8.27 2.23
N LEU A 26 5.51 -7.35 2.58
CA LEU A 26 5.85 -6.00 3.04
C LEU A 26 6.63 -6.02 4.35
N ALA A 27 6.23 -6.87 5.30
CA ALA A 27 6.94 -7.03 6.57
C ALA A 27 8.37 -7.55 6.36
N GLU A 28 8.57 -8.51 5.46
CA GLU A 28 9.90 -9.01 5.13
C GLU A 28 10.75 -7.93 4.42
N ALA A 29 10.16 -7.20 3.46
CA ALA A 29 10.85 -6.10 2.79
C ALA A 29 11.29 -5.02 3.78
N ALA A 30 10.44 -4.70 4.77
CA ALA A 30 10.78 -3.75 5.83
C ALA A 30 12.02 -4.17 6.61
N VAL A 31 12.04 -5.41 7.09
CA VAL A 31 13.16 -5.97 7.85
C VAL A 31 14.44 -5.96 7.02
N ARG A 32 14.36 -6.43 5.76
CA ARG A 32 15.51 -6.52 4.85
C ARG A 32 16.13 -5.16 4.56
N HIS A 33 15.31 -4.12 4.47
CA HIS A 33 15.73 -2.76 4.09
C HIS A 33 15.78 -1.77 5.25
N GLN A 34 15.60 -2.25 6.49
CA GLN A 34 15.63 -1.43 7.71
C GLN A 34 14.64 -0.27 7.69
N LEU A 35 13.43 -0.53 7.18
CA LEU A 35 12.33 0.44 7.10
C LEU A 35 11.37 0.24 8.28
N ASP A 36 10.81 1.33 8.80
CA ASP A 36 9.77 1.28 9.82
C ASP A 36 8.40 1.52 9.17
N LEU A 37 7.63 0.45 9.02
CA LEU A 37 6.29 0.51 8.42
C LEU A 37 5.16 0.66 9.45
N GLY A 38 5.49 0.71 10.75
CA GLY A 38 4.49 0.64 11.82
C GLY A 38 3.79 -0.72 11.87
N GLN A 39 2.47 -0.70 12.10
CA GLN A 39 1.67 -1.91 12.17
C GLN A 39 1.21 -2.32 10.76
N VAL A 40 1.68 -3.47 10.28
CA VAL A 40 1.23 -4.09 9.03
C VAL A 40 0.14 -5.12 9.33
N ALA A 41 -1.02 -4.95 8.70
CA ALA A 41 -2.15 -5.86 8.82
C ALA A 41 -2.72 -6.23 7.44
N ALA A 42 -3.46 -7.32 7.38
CA ALA A 42 -4.32 -7.68 6.25
C ALA A 42 -5.69 -8.08 6.80
N PRO A 43 -6.75 -8.04 5.99
CA PRO A 43 -8.06 -8.57 6.40
C PRO A 43 -7.96 -10.03 6.86
N ASP A 44 -8.71 -10.43 7.89
CA ASP A 44 -8.60 -11.78 8.47
C ASP A 44 -9.13 -12.89 7.54
N HIS A 45 -10.02 -12.52 6.61
CA HIS A 45 -10.79 -13.48 5.82
C HIS A 45 -10.89 -13.11 4.35
N GLY A 46 -11.22 -14.12 3.53
CA GLY A 46 -11.45 -13.98 2.10
C GLY A 46 -10.18 -13.75 1.29
N ARG A 47 -10.34 -13.40 0.01
CA ARG A 47 -9.24 -13.16 -0.92
C ARG A 47 -8.35 -11.99 -0.49
N ALA A 48 -8.94 -10.98 0.13
CA ALA A 48 -8.27 -9.74 0.52
C ALA A 48 -7.14 -9.98 1.54
N ARG A 49 -7.18 -11.05 2.34
CA ARG A 49 -6.10 -11.43 3.27
C ARG A 49 -4.75 -11.64 2.60
N PHE A 50 -4.75 -11.93 1.29
CA PHE A 50 -3.54 -12.15 0.51
C PHE A 50 -3.21 -10.98 -0.43
N THR A 51 -4.23 -10.24 -0.88
CA THR A 51 -4.10 -9.22 -1.93
C THR A 51 -4.12 -7.80 -1.40
N CYS A 52 -4.36 -7.59 -0.11
CA CYS A 52 -4.45 -6.29 0.51
C CYS A 52 -3.57 -6.23 1.76
N ALA A 53 -3.04 -5.05 2.04
CA ALA A 53 -2.33 -4.74 3.27
C ALA A 53 -2.65 -3.32 3.73
N GLU A 54 -2.69 -3.12 5.04
CA GLU A 54 -2.85 -1.82 5.69
C GLU A 54 -1.64 -1.58 6.59
N LEU A 55 -0.99 -0.43 6.41
CA LEU A 55 0.15 0.00 7.20
C LEU A 55 -0.29 1.21 8.03
N THR A 56 -0.54 0.98 9.32
CA THR A 56 -1.15 1.97 10.22
C THR A 56 -0.08 2.75 10.99
N SER A 57 -0.29 4.07 11.07
CA SER A 57 0.53 5.01 11.84
C SER A 57 -0.35 6.08 12.50
N ASP A 58 0.22 6.84 13.43
CA ASP A 58 -0.47 7.98 14.08
C ASP A 58 -0.89 9.08 13.08
N ARG A 59 -0.30 9.09 11.87
CA ARG A 59 -0.59 10.07 10.81
C ARG A 59 -1.67 9.62 9.84
N GLY A 60 -2.11 8.36 9.94
CA GLY A 60 -3.04 7.75 8.99
C GLY A 60 -2.60 6.37 8.53
N VAL A 61 -3.29 5.87 7.51
CA VAL A 61 -3.14 4.50 7.01
C VAL A 61 -2.69 4.54 5.56
N VAL A 62 -1.68 3.73 5.24
CA VAL A 62 -1.34 3.41 3.85
C VAL A 62 -2.05 2.09 3.52
N CYS A 63 -3.00 2.12 2.60
CA CYS A 63 -3.68 0.94 2.10
C CYS A 63 -3.01 0.51 0.79
N VAL A 64 -2.71 -0.78 0.67
CA VAL A 64 -2.06 -1.35 -0.51
C VAL A 64 -2.93 -2.47 -1.07
N GLY A 65 -3.17 -2.43 -2.38
CA GLY A 65 -3.86 -3.48 -3.13
C GLY A 65 -3.06 -3.94 -4.34
N LEU A 66 -3.45 -5.08 -4.92
CA LEU A 66 -2.82 -5.63 -6.12
C LEU A 66 -3.65 -5.39 -7.38
N GLY A 67 -2.96 -5.05 -8.48
CA GLY A 67 -3.55 -5.06 -9.81
C GLY A 67 -3.97 -6.47 -10.24
N SER A 68 -5.17 -6.63 -10.79
CA SER A 68 -5.73 -7.93 -11.17
C SER A 68 -5.40 -8.38 -12.60
N GLN A 69 -5.01 -7.45 -13.47
CA GLN A 69 -4.76 -7.69 -14.90
C GLN A 69 -3.27 -7.58 -15.27
N ALA A 70 -2.52 -6.82 -14.48
CA ALA A 70 -1.07 -6.63 -14.62
C ALA A 70 -0.45 -6.55 -13.23
N ARG A 71 0.87 -6.76 -13.15
CA ARG A 71 1.61 -6.67 -11.90
C ARG A 71 1.87 -5.20 -11.54
N TYR A 72 1.18 -4.71 -10.52
CA TYR A 72 1.43 -3.42 -9.87
C TYR A 72 0.72 -3.36 -8.51
N PHE A 73 1.16 -2.44 -7.67
CA PHE A 73 0.68 -2.18 -6.32
C PHE A 73 -0.04 -0.84 -6.31
N MET A 74 -1.33 -0.84 -6.01
CA MET A 74 -2.12 0.38 -5.81
C MET A 74 -1.90 0.83 -4.38
N ILE A 75 -1.58 2.11 -4.20
CA ILE A 75 -1.29 2.73 -2.91
C ILE A 75 -2.32 3.85 -2.68
N ASP A 76 -3.06 3.76 -1.59
CA ASP A 76 -3.93 4.83 -1.08
C ASP A 76 -3.38 5.31 0.27
N LEU A 77 -3.02 6.58 0.37
CA LEU A 77 -2.65 7.22 1.64
C LEU A 77 -3.88 7.93 2.21
N ARG A 78 -4.37 7.45 3.36
CA ARG A 78 -5.60 7.90 4.00
C ARG A 78 -5.32 8.61 5.31
N VAL A 79 -5.91 9.78 5.48
CA VAL A 79 -5.89 10.55 6.74
C VAL A 79 -7.33 10.82 7.15
N SER A 80 -7.69 10.42 8.37
CA SER A 80 -9.08 10.51 8.86
C SER A 80 -10.10 9.85 7.93
N GLY A 81 -9.73 8.73 7.31
CA GLY A 81 -10.57 7.97 6.38
C GLY A 81 -10.54 8.45 4.92
N GLU A 82 -10.09 9.67 4.67
CA GLU A 82 -10.08 10.31 3.35
C GLU A 82 -8.76 10.08 2.61
N VAL A 83 -8.82 9.69 1.33
CA VAL A 83 -7.63 9.54 0.48
C VAL A 83 -7.03 10.91 0.22
N GLN A 84 -5.81 11.14 0.72
CA GLN A 84 -5.05 12.38 0.53
C GLN A 84 -4.04 12.28 -0.60
N ALA A 85 -3.53 11.09 -0.87
CA ALA A 85 -2.67 10.81 -2.02
C ALA A 85 -2.87 9.38 -2.49
N ARG A 86 -2.61 9.12 -3.77
CA ARG A 86 -2.66 7.78 -4.34
C ARG A 86 -1.55 7.59 -5.38
N GLY A 87 -1.19 6.35 -5.67
CA GLY A 87 -0.25 6.06 -6.75
C GLY A 87 -0.16 4.57 -7.05
N ASP A 88 0.51 4.24 -8.15
CA ASP A 88 0.76 2.86 -8.57
C ASP A 88 2.26 2.61 -8.64
N ALA A 89 2.74 1.56 -7.97
CA ALA A 89 4.14 1.14 -8.00
C ALA A 89 4.27 -0.25 -8.64
N THR A 90 5.38 -0.54 -9.31
CA THR A 90 5.67 -1.88 -9.83
C THR A 90 6.64 -2.68 -8.95
N ASP A 91 7.27 -1.99 -7.99
CA ASP A 91 8.21 -2.56 -7.03
C ASP A 91 7.64 -2.48 -5.60
N LEU A 92 7.65 -3.61 -4.90
CA LEU A 92 7.20 -3.70 -3.51
C LEU A 92 8.05 -2.84 -2.57
N LEU A 93 9.34 -2.67 -2.87
CA LEU A 93 10.22 -1.81 -2.07
C LEU A 93 9.78 -0.35 -2.12
N GLN A 94 9.29 0.13 -3.27
CA GLN A 94 8.77 1.50 -3.38
C GLN A 94 7.54 1.69 -2.50
N VAL A 95 6.67 0.69 -2.40
CA VAL A 95 5.51 0.71 -1.47
C VAL A 95 5.99 0.85 -0.02
N ALA A 96 6.97 0.02 0.38
CA ALA A 96 7.53 0.08 1.73
C ALA A 96 8.20 1.44 2.02
N GLN A 97 8.93 2.00 1.06
CA GLN A 97 9.57 3.32 1.19
C GLN A 97 8.55 4.46 1.32
N VAL A 98 7.41 4.38 0.63
CA VAL A 98 6.32 5.36 0.79
C VAL A 98 5.75 5.31 2.20
N ALA A 99 5.48 4.11 2.73
CA ALA A 99 4.96 3.93 4.08
C ALA A 99 5.95 4.37 5.17
N ASP A 100 7.23 4.03 5.03
CA ASP A 100 8.31 4.49 5.91
C ASP A 100 8.43 6.01 5.93
N ALA A 101 8.50 6.65 4.75
CA ALA A 101 8.60 8.10 4.64
C ALA A 101 7.36 8.80 5.24
N TRP A 102 6.16 8.26 4.99
CA TRP A 102 4.93 8.78 5.56
C TRP A 102 4.96 8.73 7.09
N ARG A 103 5.33 7.59 7.64
CA ARG A 103 5.47 7.41 9.09
C ARG A 103 6.53 8.34 9.68
N ALA A 104 7.64 8.55 8.99
CA ALA A 104 8.73 9.43 9.40
C ALA A 104 8.38 10.92 9.42
N GLY A 105 7.20 11.32 8.94
CA GLY A 105 6.72 12.70 9.08
C GLY A 105 6.73 13.53 7.79
N ILE A 106 7.05 12.95 6.63
CA ILE A 106 7.08 13.68 5.35
C ILE A 106 5.72 14.35 5.05
N THR A 107 5.72 15.53 4.43
CA THR A 107 4.50 16.19 3.95
C THR A 107 4.01 15.57 2.62
N LEU A 108 2.77 15.83 2.21
CA LEU A 108 2.25 15.35 0.92
C LEU A 108 3.03 15.93 -0.28
N ALA A 109 3.43 17.19 -0.19
CA ALA A 109 4.23 17.85 -1.23
C ALA A 109 5.63 17.20 -1.35
N GLU A 110 6.30 16.94 -0.23
CA GLU A 110 7.58 16.25 -0.23
C GLU A 110 7.44 14.78 -0.66
N LEU A 111 6.33 14.11 -0.30
CA LEU A 111 6.03 12.74 -0.70
C LEU A 111 5.89 12.62 -2.21
N THR A 112 5.10 13.50 -2.85
CA THR A 112 4.91 13.48 -4.31
C THR A 112 6.17 13.94 -5.06
N ALA A 113 6.98 14.81 -4.47
CA ALA A 113 8.29 15.16 -5.02
C ALA A 113 9.29 14.00 -4.96
N ARG A 114 9.29 13.22 -3.86
CA ARG A 114 10.18 12.07 -3.66
C ARG A 114 9.73 10.83 -4.43
N PHE A 115 8.43 10.65 -4.59
CA PHE A 115 7.81 9.50 -5.26
C PHE A 115 6.93 9.99 -6.40
N PRO A 116 7.48 10.20 -7.62
CA PRO A 116 6.75 10.81 -8.73
C PRO A 116 5.56 10.01 -9.27
N PHE A 117 5.40 8.76 -8.83
CA PHE A 117 4.22 7.93 -9.12
C PHE A 117 3.06 8.18 -8.15
N MET A 118 3.27 8.97 -7.09
CA MET A 118 2.25 9.40 -6.15
C MET A 118 1.69 10.77 -6.57
N GLU A 119 0.38 10.89 -6.46
CA GLU A 119 -0.37 12.11 -6.75
C GLU A 119 -1.15 12.55 -5.51
N GLU A 120 -1.10 13.84 -5.19
CA GLU A 120 -1.94 14.43 -4.15
C GLU A 120 -3.38 14.59 -4.66
N MET A 121 -4.35 14.14 -3.86
CA MET A 121 -5.77 14.30 -4.17
C MET A 121 -6.21 15.72 -3.85
N LYS A 122 -6.51 16.50 -4.89
CA LYS A 122 -7.10 17.83 -4.71
C LYS A 122 -8.48 17.69 -4.05
N ARG A 123 -8.64 18.23 -2.84
CA ARG A 123 -9.96 18.44 -2.25
C ARG A 123 -10.67 19.50 -3.08
N TYR A 124 -11.68 19.09 -3.84
CA TYR A 124 -12.68 20.04 -4.31
C TYR A 124 -13.64 20.29 -3.15
N PRO A 125 -13.73 21.52 -2.61
CA PRO A 125 -14.79 21.83 -1.67
C PRO A 125 -16.12 21.60 -2.40
N VAL A 126 -16.90 20.64 -1.93
CA VAL A 126 -18.31 20.54 -2.32
C VAL A 126 -18.96 21.80 -1.77
N ALA A 127 -19.31 22.74 -2.64
CA ALA A 127 -20.12 23.89 -2.25
C ALA A 127 -21.39 23.33 -1.60
N GLN A 128 -21.53 23.53 -0.29
CA GLN A 128 -22.77 23.20 0.40
C GLN A 128 -23.88 24.04 -0.24
N ALA A 129 -24.78 23.40 -0.98
CA ALA A 129 -26.05 23.99 -1.34
C ALA A 129 -26.86 24.09 -0.03
N SER A 130 -27.12 25.33 0.37
CA SER A 130 -27.98 25.71 1.50
C SER A 130 -29.43 25.27 1.28
#